data_AF-A0A2S1Y6S3-F1
#
_entry.id   AF-A0A2S1Y6S3-F1
#
_cell.length_a   1.000
_cell.length_b   1.000
_cell.length_c   1.000
_cell.angle_alpha   90.00
_cell.angle_beta   90.00
_cell.angle_gamma   90.00
#
_symmetry.space_group_name_H-M   'P 1'
#
loop_
_entity.id
_entity.type
_entity.pdbx_description
1 polymer ?
#
loop_
_entity_poly.entity_id
_entity_poly.type
_entity_poly.pdbx_seq_one_letter_code
_entity_poly.pdbx_strand_id
1 'polypeptide(L)'
;MLNLDQLLKSAPAMPATSGRWASVYLEPMIGSGERLTVAVATITSSGEILVKPAIRKEVIEAMYGFKAPAFINVVDLILSSLKLHLAAKGDFVSWHPPVTGVTISAVRNAASSSPVGILRQAVSLSSSLSSLLEAEEDSDGLPAKQSRTKDRWPIQIFDAVISADGRRDIFFNRSFTFSDGHRPAKIFYLSDHAAINTGKLLPHNLNEQVKDGKAKISDLSMIKRQGDIFPRETHQMIIYKPEDDSPAYNDRHIASINSAYLSLQDLANTYDVSITSVSTAEHAARLILQTAA
;
A
#
# COMPACT_ATOMS: atom_id res chain seq x y z
N MET A 1 -2.66 3.48 52.66
CA MET A 1 -1.71 4.32 51.90
C MET A 1 -1.49 3.67 50.54
N LEU A 2 -1.81 4.37 49.44
CA LEU A 2 -1.48 3.92 48.09
C LEU A 2 0.04 3.90 47.94
N ASN A 3 0.61 2.74 47.62
CA ASN A 3 2.05 2.59 47.41
C ASN A 3 2.42 3.17 46.03
N LEU A 4 2.82 4.43 46.02
CA LEU A 4 3.11 5.22 44.82
C LEU A 4 4.19 4.54 43.95
N ASP A 5 5.15 3.85 44.56
CA ASP A 5 6.24 3.18 43.85
C ASP A 5 5.77 1.93 43.08
N GLN A 6 4.78 1.20 43.61
CA GLN A 6 4.15 0.09 42.88
C GLN A 6 3.32 0.60 41.71
N LEU A 7 2.66 1.74 41.88
CA LEU A 7 1.80 2.35 40.87
C LEU A 7 2.64 2.90 39.70
N LEU A 8 3.77 3.55 40.00
CA LEU A 8 4.72 4.05 39.00
C LEU A 8 5.42 2.91 38.23
N LYS A 9 5.68 1.77 38.88
CA LYS A 9 6.24 0.57 38.20
C LYS A 9 5.23 -0.14 37.30
N SER A 10 3.93 -0.03 37.60
CA SER A 10 2.84 -0.56 36.76
C SER A 10 2.39 0.40 35.66
N ALA A 11 2.84 1.66 35.71
CA ALA A 11 2.47 2.66 34.73
C ALA A 11 3.11 2.32 33.38
N PRO A 12 2.38 2.47 32.26
CA PRO A 12 2.95 2.32 30.94
C PRO A 12 4.12 3.30 30.75
N ALA A 13 5.13 2.87 29.98
CA ALA A 13 6.26 3.72 29.65
C ALA A 13 5.78 5.04 29.03
N MET A 14 6.44 6.15 29.38
CA MET A 14 6.12 7.43 28.77
C MET A 14 6.30 7.36 27.24
N PRO A 15 5.40 8.01 26.47
CA PRO A 15 5.54 8.05 25.02
C PRO A 15 6.84 8.73 24.62
N ALA A 16 7.56 8.14 23.66
CA ALA A 16 8.83 8.68 23.17
C ALA A 16 8.67 9.94 22.32
N THR A 17 7.49 10.15 21.73
CA THR A 17 7.19 11.27 20.83
C THR A 17 5.89 11.95 21.26
N SER A 18 5.89 13.28 21.29
CA SER A 18 4.68 14.10 21.44
C SER A 18 4.54 15.03 20.23
N GLY A 19 3.33 15.52 20.00
CA GLY A 19 3.06 16.42 18.89
C GLY A 19 1.62 16.89 18.83
N ARG A 20 1.32 17.58 17.73
CA ARG A 20 -0.01 18.06 17.39
C ARG A 20 -0.45 17.46 16.07
N TRP A 21 -1.71 17.09 15.95
CA TRP A 21 -2.27 16.55 14.72
C TRP A 21 -3.58 17.24 14.33
N ALA A 22 -3.89 17.14 13.04
CA ALA A 22 -5.18 17.52 12.48
C ALA A 22 -5.59 16.57 11.36
N SER A 23 -6.89 16.37 11.21
CA SER A 23 -7.49 15.63 10.10
C SER A 23 -7.99 16.57 9.03
N VAL A 24 -7.91 16.13 7.78
CA VAL A 24 -8.50 16.83 6.64
C VAL A 24 -9.72 16.07 6.17
N TYR A 25 -10.85 16.78 6.15
CA TYR A 25 -12.11 16.28 5.65
C TYR A 25 -12.34 16.74 4.22
N LEU A 26 -12.86 15.83 3.39
CA LEU A 26 -13.41 16.13 2.08
C LEU A 26 -14.91 15.82 2.10
N GLU A 27 -15.70 16.77 1.63
CA GLU A 27 -17.11 16.59 1.31
C GLU A 27 -17.21 16.12 -0.14
N PRO A 28 -17.53 14.83 -0.41
CA PRO A 28 -17.47 14.29 -1.76
C PRO A 28 -18.47 14.98 -2.69
N MET A 29 -19.65 15.30 -2.16
CA MET A 29 -20.74 16.00 -2.83
C MET A 29 -20.99 17.31 -2.10
N ILE A 30 -20.56 18.44 -2.67
CA ILE A 30 -20.70 19.76 -2.05
C ILE A 30 -22.15 20.03 -1.67
N GLY A 31 -22.39 20.36 -0.40
CA GLY A 31 -23.70 20.63 0.17
C GLY A 31 -24.42 19.41 0.76
N SER A 32 -23.83 18.22 0.71
CA SER A 32 -24.39 17.02 1.37
C SER A 32 -24.22 17.04 2.89
N GLY A 33 -23.22 17.76 3.39
CA GLY A 33 -22.81 17.75 4.80
C GLY A 33 -21.95 16.55 5.19
N GLU A 34 -21.67 15.62 4.26
CA GLU A 34 -20.78 14.49 4.50
C GLU A 34 -19.33 14.94 4.68
N ARG A 35 -18.57 14.23 5.52
CA ARG A 35 -17.16 14.52 5.78
C ARG A 35 -16.36 13.23 5.82
N LEU A 36 -15.67 12.93 4.73
CA LEU A 36 -14.71 11.83 4.68
C LEU A 36 -13.35 12.33 5.13
N THR A 37 -12.77 11.68 6.14
CA THR A 37 -11.37 11.94 6.53
C THR A 37 -10.45 11.37 5.46
N VAL A 38 -9.85 12.24 4.64
CA VAL A 38 -9.00 11.84 3.50
C VAL A 38 -7.52 11.91 3.81
N ALA A 39 -7.12 12.76 4.75
CA ALA A 39 -5.73 12.89 5.17
C ALA A 39 -5.63 13.18 6.67
N VAL A 40 -4.49 12.81 7.23
CA VAL A 40 -4.06 13.19 8.58
C VAL A 40 -2.66 13.77 8.51
N ALA A 41 -2.39 14.74 9.38
CA ALA A 41 -1.08 15.32 9.50
C ALA A 41 -0.70 15.53 10.95
N THR A 42 0.60 15.44 11.23
CA THR A 42 1.20 15.69 12.54
C THR A 42 2.42 16.59 12.41
N ILE A 43 2.61 17.42 13.43
CA ILE A 43 3.85 18.16 13.70
C ILE A 43 4.32 17.68 15.06
N THR A 44 5.44 16.98 15.11
CA THR A 44 6.02 16.51 16.38
C THR A 44 6.65 17.68 17.13
N SER A 45 6.89 17.48 18.43
CA SER A 45 7.64 18.43 19.26
C SER A 45 9.09 18.65 18.79
N SER A 46 9.64 17.73 17.99
CA SER A 46 10.95 17.89 17.33
C SER A 46 10.87 18.68 16.02
N GLY A 47 9.67 19.07 15.56
CA GLY A 47 9.45 19.78 14.30
C GLY A 47 9.34 18.85 13.08
N GLU A 48 9.28 17.54 13.27
CA GLU A 48 9.04 16.59 12.19
C GLU A 48 7.59 16.69 11.70
N ILE A 49 7.41 16.75 10.39
CA ILE A 49 6.11 16.91 9.74
C ILE A 49 5.81 15.66 8.93
N LEU A 50 4.71 15.00 9.24
CA LEU A 50 4.17 13.91 8.44
C LEU A 50 2.77 14.24 7.99
N VAL A 51 2.51 14.03 6.70
CA VAL A 51 1.21 14.19 6.07
C VAL A 51 0.96 12.93 5.26
N LYS A 52 -0.10 12.20 5.58
CA LYS A 52 -0.38 10.88 4.99
C LYS A 52 -1.88 10.70 4.71
N PRO A 53 -2.24 9.88 3.70
CA PRO A 53 -3.63 9.53 3.45
C PRO A 53 -4.22 8.78 4.65
N ALA A 54 -5.49 9.03 4.93
CA ALA A 54 -6.21 8.40 6.05
C ALA A 54 -7.08 7.21 5.61
N ILE A 55 -7.24 7.00 4.30
CA ILE A 55 -8.05 5.93 3.72
C ILE A 55 -7.13 5.01 2.91
N ARG A 56 -7.28 3.69 3.08
CA ARG A 56 -6.55 2.68 2.30
C ARG A 56 -6.93 2.76 0.82
N LYS A 57 -5.98 2.50 -0.07
CA LYS A 57 -6.23 2.54 -1.52
C LYS A 57 -7.33 1.54 -1.93
N GLU A 58 -7.30 0.35 -1.34
CA GLU A 58 -8.31 -0.69 -1.60
C GLU A 58 -9.75 -0.24 -1.24
N VAL A 59 -9.90 0.56 -0.17
CA VAL A 59 -11.20 1.11 0.25
C VAL A 59 -11.69 2.13 -0.78
N ILE A 60 -10.81 3.02 -1.24
CA ILE A 60 -11.15 3.99 -2.29
C ILE A 60 -11.55 3.27 -3.58
N GLU A 61 -10.82 2.22 -3.95
CA GLU A 61 -11.15 1.39 -5.12
C GLU A 61 -12.50 0.70 -5.00
N ALA A 62 -12.84 0.19 -3.81
CA ALA A 62 -14.13 -0.43 -3.55
C ALA A 62 -15.29 0.59 -3.60
N MET A 63 -15.09 1.79 -3.03
CA MET A 63 -16.13 2.84 -2.99
C MET A 63 -16.36 3.50 -4.35
N TYR A 64 -15.29 3.81 -5.09
CA TYR A 64 -15.37 4.66 -6.28
C TYR A 64 -15.14 3.91 -7.61
N GLY A 65 -14.73 2.64 -7.57
CA GLY A 65 -14.56 1.82 -8.76
C GLY A 65 -13.69 2.50 -9.82
N PHE A 66 -14.24 2.72 -11.01
CA PHE A 66 -13.52 3.37 -12.11
C PHE A 66 -13.10 4.82 -11.82
N LYS A 67 -13.77 5.52 -10.89
CA LYS A 67 -13.42 6.90 -10.47
C LYS A 67 -12.35 6.96 -9.38
N ALA A 68 -11.92 5.81 -8.84
CA ALA A 68 -10.92 5.76 -7.79
C ALA A 68 -9.61 6.49 -8.13
N PRO A 69 -9.03 6.37 -9.35
CA PRO A 69 -7.82 7.12 -9.70
C PRO A 69 -8.00 8.64 -9.61
N ALA A 70 -9.14 9.16 -10.07
CA ALA A 70 -9.43 10.59 -9.98
C ALA A 70 -9.56 11.05 -8.52
N PHE A 71 -10.20 10.25 -7.67
CA PHE A 71 -10.30 10.54 -6.24
C PHE A 71 -8.92 10.53 -5.56
N ILE A 72 -8.08 9.53 -5.86
CA ILE A 72 -6.70 9.45 -5.34
C ILE A 72 -5.90 10.70 -5.72
N ASN A 73 -5.99 11.15 -6.98
CA ASN A 73 -5.31 12.36 -7.43
C ASN A 73 -5.75 13.62 -6.65
N VAL A 74 -7.04 13.73 -6.30
CA VAL A 74 -7.55 14.82 -5.46
C VAL A 74 -6.96 14.74 -4.05
N VAL A 75 -6.90 13.54 -3.47
CA VAL A 75 -6.25 13.33 -2.16
C VAL A 75 -4.77 13.68 -2.23
N ASP A 76 -4.04 13.29 -3.27
CA ASP A 76 -2.62 13.60 -3.44
C ASP A 76 -2.35 15.10 -3.57
N LEU A 77 -3.23 15.83 -4.26
CA LEU A 77 -3.17 17.29 -4.35
C LEU A 77 -3.36 17.95 -2.97
N ILE A 78 -4.33 17.46 -2.19
CA ILE A 78 -4.59 17.92 -0.82
C ILE A 78 -3.37 17.66 0.08
N LEU A 79 -2.83 16.43 0.04
CA LEU A 79 -1.64 16.04 0.81
C LEU A 79 -0.44 16.92 0.45
N SER A 80 -0.18 17.13 -0.84
CA SER A 80 0.93 17.95 -1.32
C SER A 80 0.79 19.42 -0.88
N SER A 81 -0.40 19.99 -1.02
CA SER A 81 -0.68 21.37 -0.58
C SER A 81 -0.47 21.53 0.93
N LEU A 82 -1.02 20.62 1.73
CA LEU A 82 -0.90 20.68 3.18
C LEU A 82 0.56 20.48 3.61
N LYS A 83 1.29 19.53 3.01
CA LYS A 83 2.71 19.31 3.30
C LYS A 83 3.55 20.55 3.02
N LEU A 84 3.34 21.22 1.89
CA LEU A 84 4.04 22.46 1.55
C LEU A 84 3.72 23.58 2.54
N HIS A 85 2.46 23.73 2.94
CA HIS A 85 2.07 24.72 3.93
C HIS A 85 2.73 24.47 5.29
N LEU A 86 2.65 23.24 5.80
CA LEU A 86 3.24 22.88 7.09
C LEU A 86 4.76 23.05 7.06
N ALA A 87 5.44 22.68 5.97
CA ALA A 87 6.88 22.88 5.82
C ALA A 87 7.27 24.37 5.82
N ALA A 88 6.43 25.26 5.29
CA ALA A 88 6.70 26.68 5.21
C ALA A 88 6.33 27.46 6.48
N LYS A 89 5.29 27.03 7.21
CA LYS A 89 4.70 27.78 8.34
C LYS A 89 4.89 27.11 9.69
N GLY A 90 5.07 25.79 9.74
CA GLY A 90 5.17 25.04 10.99
C GLY A 90 3.87 24.99 11.79
N ASP A 91 2.73 25.31 11.18
CA ASP A 91 1.42 25.27 11.80
C ASP A 91 0.31 24.89 10.80
N PHE A 92 -0.86 24.57 11.34
CA PHE A 92 -2.05 24.24 10.57
C PHE A 92 -2.93 25.48 10.27
N VAL A 93 -2.54 26.64 10.79
CA VAL A 93 -3.37 27.84 10.78
C VAL A 93 -3.20 28.52 9.43
N SER A 94 -4.27 29.12 8.90
CA SER A 94 -4.26 29.82 7.61
C SER A 94 -3.94 28.95 6.39
N TRP A 95 -3.96 27.62 6.51
CA TRP A 95 -3.93 26.74 5.35
C TRP A 95 -5.21 26.94 4.52
N HIS A 96 -5.03 27.25 3.25
CA HIS A 96 -6.12 27.35 2.27
C HIS A 96 -6.10 26.10 1.40
N PRO A 97 -7.13 25.24 1.47
CA PRO A 97 -7.17 24.03 0.68
C PRO A 97 -7.18 24.31 -0.83
N PRO A 98 -6.57 23.45 -1.65
CA PRO A 98 -6.50 23.64 -3.10
C PRO A 98 -7.82 23.30 -3.82
N VAL A 99 -8.81 22.75 -3.11
CA VAL A 99 -10.07 22.28 -3.67
C VAL A 99 -11.22 22.65 -2.72
N THR A 100 -12.38 22.98 -3.28
CA THR A 100 -13.61 23.25 -2.52
C THR A 100 -14.11 21.99 -1.80
N GLY A 101 -14.83 22.16 -0.69
CA GLY A 101 -15.34 21.03 0.11
C GLY A 101 -14.27 20.39 1.00
N VAL A 102 -13.05 20.93 1.02
CA VAL A 102 -11.97 20.48 1.91
C VAL A 102 -11.91 21.36 3.14
N THR A 103 -11.84 20.75 4.33
CA THR A 103 -11.70 21.46 5.60
C THR A 103 -10.71 20.76 6.52
N ILE A 104 -10.03 21.51 7.37
CA ILE A 104 -9.14 20.97 8.39
C ILE A 104 -9.84 20.94 9.76
N SER A 105 -9.60 19.89 10.53
CA SER A 105 -10.14 19.75 11.88
C SER A 105 -9.48 20.74 12.85
N ALA A 106 -10.08 20.87 14.04
CA ALA A 106 -9.35 21.46 15.16
C ALA A 106 -8.07 20.67 15.44
N VAL A 107 -7.00 21.39 15.76
CA VAL A 107 -5.69 20.82 16.11
C VAL A 107 -5.77 20.18 17.49
N ARG A 108 -5.26 18.95 17.62
CA ARG A 108 -5.29 18.17 18.86
C ARG A 108 -3.88 17.77 19.26
N ASN A 109 -3.62 17.68 20.55
CA ASN A 109 -2.37 17.14 21.08
C ASN A 109 -2.42 15.61 21.11
N ALA A 110 -1.29 14.97 20.88
CA ALA A 110 -1.13 13.53 20.99
C ALA A 110 0.30 13.17 21.40
N ALA A 111 0.45 11.95 21.88
CA ALA A 111 1.76 11.38 22.20
C ALA A 111 1.73 9.87 21.89
N SER A 112 2.82 9.37 21.33
CA SER A 112 2.97 7.96 20.96
C SER A 112 4.45 7.55 21.01
N SER A 113 4.74 6.28 20.76
CA SER A 113 6.11 5.78 20.63
C SER A 113 6.77 6.24 19.32
N SER A 114 5.98 6.64 18.31
CA SER A 114 6.48 7.12 17.02
C SER A 114 5.59 8.24 16.43
N PRO A 115 6.12 9.06 15.52
CA PRO A 115 5.34 10.06 14.76
C PRO A 115 4.17 9.43 13.98
N VAL A 116 4.39 8.26 13.37
CA VAL A 116 3.34 7.48 12.68
C VAL A 116 2.26 7.04 13.66
N GLY A 117 2.64 6.69 14.89
CA GLY A 117 1.69 6.37 15.96
C GLY A 117 0.74 7.51 16.30
N ILE A 118 1.19 8.78 16.21
CA ILE A 118 0.31 9.95 16.35
C ILE A 118 -0.69 10.00 15.18
N LEU A 119 -0.24 9.74 13.95
CA LEU A 119 -1.12 9.69 12.78
C LEU A 119 -2.15 8.55 12.88
N ARG A 120 -1.77 7.37 13.40
CA ARG A 120 -2.72 6.27 13.62
C ARG A 120 -3.79 6.64 14.65
N GLN A 121 -3.41 7.34 15.71
CA GLN A 121 -4.37 7.88 16.66
C GLN A 121 -5.33 8.88 15.99
N ALA A 122 -4.80 9.75 15.12
CA ALA A 122 -5.61 10.68 14.33
C ALA A 122 -6.63 9.94 13.45
N VAL A 123 -6.18 8.92 12.69
CA VAL A 123 -7.03 8.09 11.83
C VAL A 123 -8.11 7.39 12.66
N SER A 124 -7.75 6.71 13.74
CA SER A 124 -8.69 6.00 14.63
C SER A 124 -9.78 6.91 15.20
N LEU A 125 -9.45 8.17 15.54
CA LEU A 125 -10.38 9.12 16.15
C LEU A 125 -11.22 9.92 15.15
N SER A 126 -10.91 9.85 13.85
CA SER A 126 -11.54 10.72 12.86
C SER A 126 -12.04 10.01 11.60
N SER A 127 -11.60 8.79 11.31
CA SER A 127 -11.94 8.05 10.10
C SER A 127 -12.79 6.83 10.42
N SER A 128 -14.09 6.91 10.11
CA SER A 128 -15.01 5.75 10.20
C SER A 128 -14.64 4.63 9.23
N LEU A 129 -13.98 4.97 8.12
CA LEU A 129 -13.51 4.01 7.11
C LEU A 129 -12.23 3.26 7.53
N SER A 130 -11.57 3.68 8.61
CA SER A 130 -10.39 2.98 9.13
C SER A 130 -10.72 1.69 9.88
N SER A 131 -11.84 1.67 10.62
CA SER A 131 -12.26 0.52 11.44
C SER A 131 -13.11 -0.49 10.69
N LEU A 132 -13.74 -0.07 9.59
CA LEU A 132 -14.70 -0.89 8.82
C LEU A 132 -14.10 -2.18 8.25
N LEU A 133 -12.77 -2.25 8.07
CA LEU A 133 -12.09 -3.47 7.61
C LEU A 133 -11.44 -4.28 8.73
N GLU A 134 -11.21 -3.70 9.91
CA GLU A 134 -10.69 -4.47 11.06
C GLU A 134 -11.79 -5.39 11.63
N ALA A 135 -13.05 -4.96 11.58
CA ALA A 135 -14.18 -5.76 12.06
C ALA A 135 -14.45 -7.04 11.22
N GLU A 136 -13.98 -7.08 9.96
CA GLU A 136 -14.08 -8.29 9.12
C GLU A 136 -13.01 -9.35 9.49
N GLU A 137 -12.01 -9.00 10.30
CA GLU A 137 -10.92 -9.90 10.70
C GLU A 137 -11.31 -10.84 11.85
N ASP A 138 -12.30 -10.47 12.68
CA ASP A 138 -12.77 -11.25 13.83
C ASP A 138 -13.90 -12.24 13.49
N SER A 139 -14.38 -12.29 12.24
CA SER A 139 -15.36 -13.30 11.83
C SER A 139 -14.66 -14.62 11.49
N ASP A 140 -14.36 -15.39 12.52
CA ASP A 140 -13.98 -16.80 12.40
C ASP A 140 -15.03 -17.55 11.55
N GLY A 141 -14.62 -18.03 10.37
CA GLY A 141 -15.25 -19.19 9.72
C GLY A 141 -16.34 -18.95 8.68
N LEU A 142 -16.66 -17.72 8.27
CA LEU A 142 -17.50 -17.50 7.09
C LEU A 142 -16.63 -17.04 5.93
N PRO A 143 -16.49 -17.80 4.83
CA PRO A 143 -15.85 -17.28 3.64
C PRO A 143 -16.68 -16.07 3.20
N ALA A 144 -16.12 -14.87 3.38
CA ALA A 144 -16.64 -13.67 2.76
C ALA A 144 -16.92 -14.05 1.31
N LYS A 145 -18.19 -13.99 0.89
CA LYS A 145 -18.59 -14.26 -0.49
C LYS A 145 -17.72 -13.35 -1.33
N GLN A 146 -16.68 -13.93 -1.94
CA GLN A 146 -15.70 -13.23 -2.73
C GLN A 146 -16.48 -12.45 -3.77
N SER A 147 -16.60 -11.13 -3.56
CA SER A 147 -16.87 -10.25 -4.68
C SER A 147 -15.76 -10.58 -5.67
N ARG A 148 -16.13 -11.21 -6.79
CA ARG A 148 -15.26 -11.47 -7.95
C ARG A 148 -14.84 -10.16 -8.62
N THR A 149 -14.62 -9.10 -7.84
CA THR A 149 -13.88 -7.92 -8.26
C THR A 149 -12.48 -8.40 -8.60
N LYS A 150 -12.24 -8.56 -9.91
CA LYS A 150 -10.94 -8.90 -10.49
C LYS A 150 -9.89 -8.01 -9.86
N ASP A 151 -8.77 -8.62 -9.45
CA ASP A 151 -7.63 -7.88 -8.93
C ASP A 151 -7.20 -6.81 -9.94
N ARG A 152 -7.29 -5.54 -9.53
CA ARG A 152 -6.97 -4.40 -10.40
C ARG A 152 -5.48 -4.12 -10.45
N TRP A 153 -4.69 -4.69 -9.54
CA TRP A 153 -3.25 -4.45 -9.48
C TRP A 153 -2.52 -4.79 -10.80
N PRO A 154 -2.70 -5.98 -11.41
CA PRO A 154 -2.10 -6.27 -12.71
C PRO A 154 -2.55 -5.31 -13.83
N ILE A 155 -3.82 -4.86 -13.77
CA ILE A 155 -4.39 -3.93 -14.76
C ILE A 155 -3.74 -2.54 -14.60
N GLN A 156 -3.56 -2.06 -13.36
CA GLN A 156 -2.91 -0.78 -13.08
C GLN A 156 -1.47 -0.74 -13.59
N ILE A 157 -0.71 -1.83 -13.40
CA ILE A 157 0.66 -1.90 -13.92
C ILE A 157 0.65 -1.91 -15.44
N PHE A 158 -0.23 -2.72 -16.06
CA PHE A 158 -0.38 -2.78 -17.51
C PHE A 158 -0.69 -1.39 -18.08
N ASP A 159 -1.72 -0.71 -17.58
CA ASP A 159 -2.12 0.62 -18.03
C ASP A 159 -0.97 1.62 -17.90
N ALA A 160 -0.21 1.58 -16.79
CA ALA A 160 0.93 2.45 -16.56
C ALA A 160 2.10 2.18 -17.53
N VAL A 161 2.37 0.92 -17.87
CA VAL A 161 3.42 0.56 -18.85
C VAL A 161 3.00 0.96 -20.26
N ILE A 162 1.78 0.64 -20.68
CA ILE A 162 1.30 0.92 -22.05
C ILE A 162 1.14 2.42 -22.29
N SER A 163 0.76 3.20 -21.27
CA SER A 163 0.74 4.66 -21.36
C SER A 163 2.13 5.27 -21.59
N ALA A 164 3.20 4.59 -21.14
CA ALA A 164 4.58 5.04 -21.32
C ALA A 164 5.23 4.50 -22.60
N ASP A 165 5.04 3.22 -22.94
CA ASP A 165 5.49 2.59 -24.17
C ASP A 165 4.49 1.55 -24.67
N GLY A 166 3.63 1.97 -25.60
CA GLY A 166 2.55 1.13 -26.14
C GLY A 166 3.04 -0.11 -26.92
N ARG A 167 4.30 -0.15 -27.34
CA ARG A 167 4.85 -1.33 -28.06
C ARG A 167 4.97 -2.55 -27.15
N ARG A 168 4.98 -2.37 -25.83
CA ARG A 168 5.14 -3.44 -24.85
C ARG A 168 3.88 -4.28 -24.63
N ASP A 169 2.74 -3.91 -25.20
CA ASP A 169 1.47 -4.65 -25.12
C ASP A 169 1.65 -6.12 -25.49
N ILE A 170 2.48 -6.39 -26.51
CA ILE A 170 2.76 -7.73 -27.00
C ILE A 170 3.46 -8.64 -25.97
N PHE A 171 3.96 -8.14 -24.85
CA PHE A 171 4.69 -8.95 -23.87
C PHE A 171 3.82 -9.33 -22.66
N PHE A 172 2.62 -8.77 -22.53
CA PHE A 172 1.78 -9.01 -21.35
C PHE A 172 0.93 -10.28 -21.44
N ASN A 173 0.70 -10.88 -20.27
CA ASN A 173 -0.18 -12.04 -20.06
C ASN A 173 0.12 -13.24 -20.99
N ARG A 174 1.40 -13.49 -21.24
CA ARG A 174 1.85 -14.57 -22.15
C ARG A 174 1.92 -15.92 -21.44
N SER A 175 1.79 -16.98 -22.22
CA SER A 175 1.98 -18.35 -21.76
C SER A 175 3.35 -18.84 -22.23
N PHE A 176 4.19 -19.28 -21.31
CA PHE A 176 5.42 -19.99 -21.63
C PHE A 176 5.15 -21.50 -21.66
N THR A 177 5.49 -22.15 -22.76
CA THR A 177 5.33 -23.59 -22.94
C THR A 177 6.67 -24.28 -22.80
N PHE A 178 6.75 -25.27 -21.92
CA PHE A 178 7.95 -26.06 -21.74
C PHE A 178 8.04 -27.18 -22.78
N SER A 179 9.24 -27.47 -23.27
CA SER A 179 9.49 -28.48 -24.31
C SER A 179 9.40 -29.92 -23.80
N ASP A 180 9.44 -30.12 -22.48
CA ASP A 180 9.44 -31.42 -21.79
C ASP A 180 8.05 -31.89 -21.32
N GLY A 181 6.98 -31.21 -21.77
CA GLY A 181 5.61 -31.57 -21.44
C GLY A 181 5.12 -31.07 -20.08
N HIS A 182 5.89 -30.23 -19.38
CA HIS A 182 5.36 -29.51 -18.22
C HIS A 182 4.19 -28.60 -18.59
N ARG A 183 3.33 -28.36 -17.61
CA ARG A 183 2.17 -27.47 -17.75
C ARG A 183 2.64 -26.06 -18.14
N PRO A 184 2.00 -25.40 -19.13
CA PRO A 184 2.35 -24.03 -19.48
C PRO A 184 2.20 -23.07 -18.30
N ALA A 185 3.18 -22.19 -18.13
CA ALA A 185 3.19 -21.16 -17.10
C ALA A 185 2.64 -19.84 -17.67
N LYS A 186 1.70 -19.20 -16.96
CA LYS A 186 1.18 -17.88 -17.35
C LYS A 186 2.03 -16.80 -16.68
N ILE A 187 2.69 -15.98 -17.49
CA ILE A 187 3.59 -14.94 -17.04
C ILE A 187 2.99 -13.56 -17.32
N PHE A 188 3.06 -12.68 -16.32
CA PHE A 188 2.47 -11.36 -16.42
C PHE A 188 3.14 -10.50 -17.49
N TYR A 189 4.47 -10.49 -17.55
CA TYR A 189 5.25 -9.84 -18.60
C TYR A 189 6.39 -10.76 -19.05
N LEU A 190 6.43 -11.08 -20.34
CA LEU A 190 7.39 -12.01 -20.93
C LEU A 190 7.95 -11.43 -22.22
N SER A 191 9.22 -11.03 -22.19
CA SER A 191 10.01 -10.63 -23.36
C SER A 191 11.17 -11.62 -23.58
N ASP A 192 12.03 -11.31 -24.55
CA ASP A 192 13.24 -12.09 -24.82
C ASP A 192 14.31 -11.91 -23.72
N HIS A 193 14.22 -10.83 -22.93
CA HIS A 193 15.18 -10.51 -21.88
C HIS A 193 14.63 -10.70 -20.46
N ALA A 194 13.31 -10.68 -20.28
CA ALA A 194 12.70 -10.69 -18.95
C ALA A 194 11.47 -11.58 -18.86
N ALA A 195 11.37 -12.33 -17.76
CA ALA A 195 10.14 -12.95 -17.28
C ALA A 195 9.79 -12.33 -15.91
N ILE A 196 8.65 -11.64 -15.86
CA ILE A 196 8.22 -10.91 -14.67
C ILE A 196 6.81 -11.35 -14.29
N ASN A 197 6.66 -11.75 -13.03
CA ASN A 197 5.36 -11.94 -12.40
C ASN A 197 5.10 -10.86 -11.36
N THR A 198 3.82 -10.67 -11.05
CA THR A 198 3.40 -9.70 -10.05
C THR A 198 2.38 -10.26 -9.08
N GLY A 199 2.37 -9.72 -7.87
CA GLY A 199 1.43 -10.05 -6.80
C GLY A 199 1.29 -8.89 -5.82
N LYS A 200 0.48 -9.09 -4.79
CA LYS A 200 0.24 -8.10 -3.73
C LYS A 200 0.21 -8.78 -2.37
N LEU A 201 0.58 -8.06 -1.33
CA LEU A 201 0.47 -8.47 0.06
C LEU A 201 -0.35 -7.43 0.83
N LEU A 202 -1.53 -7.86 1.27
CA LEU A 202 -2.52 -7.09 2.01
C LEU A 202 -3.01 -7.94 3.20
N PRO A 203 -3.41 -7.32 4.33
CA PRO A 203 -3.73 -8.07 5.54
C PRO A 203 -4.86 -9.10 5.35
N HIS A 204 -5.93 -8.71 4.65
CA HIS A 204 -7.18 -9.48 4.57
C HIS A 204 -7.03 -10.87 3.90
N ASN A 205 -6.18 -10.98 2.86
CA ASN A 205 -5.99 -12.22 2.09
C ASN A 205 -4.54 -12.67 2.05
N LEU A 206 -3.77 -12.36 3.10
CA LEU A 206 -2.32 -12.53 3.09
C LEU A 206 -1.89 -13.97 2.80
N ASN A 207 -2.56 -14.95 3.39
CA ASN A 207 -2.24 -16.37 3.19
C ASN A 207 -2.44 -16.84 1.75
N GLU A 208 -3.54 -16.44 1.12
CA GLU A 208 -3.82 -16.77 -0.28
C GLU A 208 -2.83 -16.07 -1.22
N GLN A 209 -2.53 -14.80 -0.94
CA GLN A 209 -1.56 -14.01 -1.69
C GLN A 209 -0.14 -14.56 -1.57
N VAL A 210 0.26 -15.06 -0.39
CA VAL A 210 1.53 -15.76 -0.21
C VAL A 210 1.55 -17.05 -1.03
N LYS A 211 0.48 -17.85 -1.01
CA LYS A 211 0.39 -19.09 -1.81
C LYS A 211 0.52 -18.80 -3.31
N ASP A 212 -0.19 -17.79 -3.82
CA ASP A 212 -0.09 -17.35 -5.21
C ASP A 212 1.32 -16.83 -5.55
N GLY A 213 1.93 -16.05 -4.66
CA GLY A 213 3.31 -15.59 -4.80
C GLY A 213 4.32 -16.72 -4.88
N LYS A 214 4.19 -17.75 -4.03
CA LYS A 214 5.04 -18.96 -4.07
C LYS A 214 4.92 -19.69 -5.40
N ALA A 215 3.70 -19.85 -5.91
CA ALA A 215 3.47 -20.49 -7.21
C ALA A 215 4.14 -19.71 -8.35
N LYS A 216 3.96 -18.38 -8.38
CA LYS A 216 4.57 -17.52 -9.41
C LYS A 216 6.09 -17.50 -9.36
N ILE A 217 6.70 -17.56 -8.17
CA ILE A 217 8.16 -17.68 -8.00
C ILE A 217 8.63 -19.04 -8.54
N SER A 218 7.90 -20.11 -8.25
CA SER A 218 8.20 -21.45 -8.78
C SER A 218 8.16 -21.46 -10.31
N ASP A 219 7.12 -20.87 -10.91
CA ASP A 219 6.99 -20.76 -12.36
C ASP A 219 8.19 -20.01 -12.98
N LEU A 220 8.60 -18.88 -12.40
CA LEU A 220 9.78 -18.12 -12.85
C LEU A 220 11.07 -18.93 -12.74
N SER A 221 11.25 -19.69 -11.66
CA SER A 221 12.41 -20.56 -11.47
C SER A 221 12.46 -21.68 -12.51
N MET A 222 11.31 -22.28 -12.83
CA MET A 222 11.22 -23.30 -13.88
C MET A 222 11.61 -22.73 -15.24
N ILE A 223 11.11 -21.54 -15.60
CA ILE A 223 11.46 -20.86 -16.85
C ILE A 223 12.97 -20.58 -16.91
N LYS A 224 13.57 -20.15 -15.80
CA LYS A 224 15.01 -19.89 -15.73
C LYS A 224 15.84 -21.15 -15.98
N ARG A 225 15.44 -22.28 -15.39
CA ARG A 225 16.15 -23.56 -15.50
C ARG A 225 15.97 -24.24 -16.85
N GLN A 226 14.79 -24.09 -17.45
CA GLN A 226 14.40 -24.76 -18.69
C GLN A 226 14.39 -23.80 -19.88
N GLY A 227 15.10 -22.67 -19.76
CA GLY A 227 15.12 -21.63 -20.77
C GLY A 227 15.45 -22.19 -22.15
N ASP A 228 14.68 -21.72 -23.14
CA ASP A 228 14.94 -21.92 -24.56
C ASP A 228 16.38 -21.52 -24.96
N ILE A 229 16.73 -21.72 -26.23
CA ILE A 229 18.02 -21.38 -26.87
C ILE A 229 18.54 -19.97 -26.49
N PHE A 230 17.66 -19.04 -26.12
CA PHE A 230 17.99 -17.72 -25.59
C PHE A 230 17.68 -17.61 -24.09
N PRO A 231 18.71 -17.64 -23.21
CA PRO A 231 18.50 -17.48 -21.78
C PRO A 231 18.08 -16.04 -21.46
N ARG A 232 17.00 -15.90 -20.69
CA ARG A 232 16.53 -14.61 -20.18
C ARG A 232 17.42 -14.17 -19.02
N GLU A 233 17.82 -12.91 -19.03
CA GLU A 233 18.68 -12.35 -17.98
C GLU A 233 17.87 -12.07 -16.71
N THR A 234 16.62 -11.60 -16.86
CA THR A 234 15.80 -11.14 -15.75
C THR A 234 14.66 -12.12 -15.44
N HIS A 235 14.62 -12.62 -14.21
CA HIS A 235 13.50 -13.37 -13.65
C HIS A 235 13.09 -12.70 -12.35
N GLN A 236 11.96 -11.97 -12.37
CA GLN A 236 11.61 -11.07 -11.26
C GLN A 236 10.16 -11.23 -10.80
N MET A 237 9.97 -11.20 -9.49
CA MET A 237 8.67 -11.07 -8.84
C MET A 237 8.50 -9.65 -8.28
N ILE A 238 7.50 -8.92 -8.75
CA ILE A 238 7.15 -7.58 -8.24
C ILE A 238 5.96 -7.71 -7.29
N ILE A 239 6.15 -7.33 -6.02
CA ILE A 239 5.12 -7.43 -4.98
C ILE A 239 4.65 -6.03 -4.56
N TYR A 240 3.37 -5.76 -4.72
CA TYR A 240 2.74 -4.62 -4.05
C TYR A 240 2.67 -4.87 -2.54
N LYS A 241 3.09 -3.91 -1.72
CA LYS A 241 2.75 -3.84 -0.29
C LYS A 241 2.57 -2.38 0.14
N PRO A 242 1.73 -2.10 1.15
CA PRO A 242 1.67 -0.77 1.76
C PRO A 242 3.01 -0.29 2.31
N GLU A 243 3.19 1.03 2.37
CA GLU A 243 4.33 1.64 3.06
C GLU A 243 4.31 1.31 4.56
N ASP A 244 5.48 1.07 5.14
CA ASP A 244 5.60 0.68 6.56
C ASP A 244 5.14 1.78 7.52
N ASP A 245 5.19 3.03 7.07
CA ASP A 245 4.78 4.23 7.80
C ASP A 245 3.33 4.67 7.47
N SER A 246 2.56 3.83 6.77
CA SER A 246 1.17 4.14 6.44
C SER A 246 0.29 4.12 7.70
N PRO A 247 -0.37 5.24 8.05
CA PRO A 247 -1.22 5.30 9.24
C PRO A 247 -2.58 4.64 9.04
N ALA A 248 -2.90 4.23 7.81
CA ALA A 248 -4.13 3.52 7.49
C ALA A 248 -4.09 2.03 7.92
N TYR A 249 -2.91 1.51 8.29
CA TYR A 249 -2.72 0.16 8.81
C TYR A 249 -2.10 0.22 10.21
N ASN A 250 -2.49 -0.73 11.06
CA ASN A 250 -1.91 -0.87 12.39
C ASN A 250 -0.54 -1.60 12.34
N ASP A 251 0.21 -1.56 13.45
CA ASP A 251 1.54 -2.19 13.51
C ASP A 251 1.52 -3.70 13.28
N ARG A 252 0.46 -4.38 13.74
CA ARG A 252 0.33 -5.84 13.59
C ARG A 252 0.17 -6.22 12.13
N HIS A 253 -0.63 -5.47 11.38
CA HIS A 253 -0.82 -5.64 9.94
C HIS A 253 0.48 -5.43 9.16
N ILE A 254 1.20 -4.34 9.43
CA ILE A 254 2.49 -4.06 8.78
C ILE A 254 3.51 -5.16 9.11
N ALA A 255 3.59 -5.59 10.38
CA ALA A 255 4.49 -6.66 10.79
C ALA A 255 4.16 -8.00 10.11
N SER A 256 2.88 -8.34 9.99
CA SER A 256 2.42 -9.56 9.30
C SER A 256 2.75 -9.53 7.81
N ILE A 257 2.49 -8.41 7.11
CA ILE A 257 2.85 -8.21 5.71
C ILE A 257 4.37 -8.35 5.52
N ASN A 258 5.17 -7.72 6.38
CA ASN A 258 6.62 -7.76 6.28
C ASN A 258 7.17 -9.17 6.54
N SER A 259 6.62 -9.91 7.51
CA SER A 259 6.97 -11.31 7.74
C SER A 259 6.65 -12.20 6.53
N ALA A 260 5.48 -12.00 5.92
CA ALA A 260 5.09 -12.69 4.69
C ALA A 260 5.99 -12.35 3.50
N TYR A 261 6.37 -11.08 3.35
CA TYR A 261 7.31 -10.63 2.31
C TYR A 261 8.68 -11.27 2.48
N LEU A 262 9.25 -11.27 3.69
CA LEU A 262 10.53 -11.92 3.99
C LEU A 262 10.49 -13.41 3.66
N SER A 263 9.38 -14.09 3.99
CA SER A 263 9.19 -15.51 3.64
C SER A 263 9.20 -15.75 2.12
N LEU A 264 8.59 -14.86 1.34
CA LEU A 264 8.65 -14.92 -0.13
C LEU A 264 10.04 -14.57 -0.66
N GLN A 265 10.75 -13.65 0.00
CA GLN A 265 12.10 -13.25 -0.37
C GLN A 265 13.11 -14.38 -0.16
N ASP A 266 13.04 -15.09 0.96
CA ASP A 266 13.88 -16.26 1.21
C ASP A 266 13.62 -17.36 0.16
N LEU A 267 12.35 -17.56 -0.21
CA LEU A 267 11.97 -18.51 -1.25
C LEU A 267 12.49 -18.08 -2.63
N ALA A 268 12.34 -16.80 -2.99
CA ALA A 268 12.82 -16.26 -4.26
C ALA A 268 14.35 -16.40 -4.38
N ASN A 269 15.08 -16.07 -3.30
CA ASN A 269 16.53 -16.26 -3.23
C ASN A 269 16.93 -17.72 -3.38
N THR A 270 16.21 -18.65 -2.73
CA THR A 270 16.43 -20.10 -2.85
C THR A 270 16.26 -20.60 -4.29
N TYR A 271 15.34 -19.98 -5.04
CA TYR A 271 15.04 -20.31 -6.43
C TYR A 271 15.79 -19.46 -7.46
N ASP A 272 16.70 -18.60 -7.00
CA ASP A 272 17.49 -17.68 -7.84
C ASP A 272 16.60 -16.77 -8.72
N VAL A 273 15.51 -16.27 -8.12
CA VAL A 273 14.55 -15.31 -8.69
C VAL A 273 14.68 -14.00 -7.91
N SER A 274 14.77 -12.87 -8.60
CA SER A 274 14.78 -11.57 -7.94
C SER A 274 13.38 -11.22 -7.43
N ILE A 275 13.26 -10.62 -6.25
CA ILE A 275 12.00 -10.11 -5.73
C ILE A 275 12.14 -8.63 -5.36
N THR A 276 11.10 -7.84 -5.60
CA THR A 276 11.11 -6.42 -5.27
C THR A 276 9.75 -5.99 -4.76
N SER A 277 9.72 -5.30 -3.62
CA SER A 277 8.51 -4.68 -3.11
C SER A 277 8.32 -3.27 -3.68
N VAL A 278 7.07 -2.90 -3.92
CA VAL A 278 6.65 -1.59 -4.42
C VAL A 278 5.37 -1.14 -3.72
N SER A 279 5.16 0.17 -3.60
CA SER A 279 3.94 0.75 -3.02
C SER A 279 3.02 1.39 -4.07
N THR A 280 3.45 1.49 -5.34
CA THR A 280 2.67 2.12 -6.42
C THR A 280 2.80 1.37 -7.75
N ALA A 281 1.79 1.52 -8.61
CA ALA A 281 1.78 0.88 -9.93
C ALA A 281 2.80 1.53 -10.87
N GLU A 282 3.04 2.83 -10.71
CA GLU A 282 4.01 3.61 -11.47
C GLU A 282 5.45 3.17 -11.14
N HIS A 283 5.71 2.78 -9.90
CA HIS A 283 7.00 2.19 -9.53
C HIS A 283 7.18 0.82 -10.17
N ALA A 284 6.17 -0.06 -10.10
CA ALA A 284 6.20 -1.35 -10.80
C ALA A 284 6.40 -1.19 -12.31
N ALA A 285 5.69 -0.25 -12.94
CA ALA A 285 5.81 0.02 -14.36
C ALA A 285 7.21 0.48 -14.75
N ARG A 286 7.84 1.35 -13.95
CA ARG A 286 9.24 1.76 -14.16
C ARG A 286 10.22 0.58 -14.12
N LEU A 287 10.03 -0.38 -13.22
CA LEU A 287 10.86 -1.59 -13.17
C LEU A 287 10.73 -2.42 -14.47
N ILE A 288 9.52 -2.60 -14.97
CA ILE A 288 9.28 -3.30 -16.25
C ILE A 288 9.91 -2.52 -17.41
N LEU A 289 9.74 -1.20 -17.45
CA LEU A 289 10.27 -0.34 -18.52
C LEU A 289 11.81 -0.29 -18.55
N GLN A 290 12.48 -0.53 -17.41
CA GLN A 290 13.93 -0.65 -17.33
C GLN A 290 14.47 -1.94 -17.93
N THR A 291 13.63 -2.97 -18.07
CA THR A 291 14.04 -4.20 -18.76
C THR A 291 14.09 -3.98 -20.27
N ALA A 292 15.09 -4.59 -20.91
CA ALA A 292 15.19 -4.63 -22.36
C ALA A 292 13.92 -5.27 -22.94
N ALA A 293 13.35 -4.60 -23.95
CA ALA A 293 12.18 -5.07 -24.68
C ALA A 293 12.59 -6.14 -25.69
#